data_AF-A0A3R6X996-F1
#
_entry.id   AF-A0A3R6X996-F1
#
_cell.length_a   1.000
_cell.length_b   1.000
_cell.length_c   1.000
_cell.angle_alpha   90.00
_cell.angle_beta   90.00
_cell.angle_gamma   90.00
#
_symmetry.space_group_name_H-M   'P 1'
#
loop_
_entity.id
_entity.type
_entity.pdbx_description
1 polymer ?
#
loop_
_entity_poly.entity_id
_entity_poly.type
_entity_poly.pdbx_seq_one_letter_code
_entity_poly.pdbx_strand_id
1 'polypeptide(L)'
;MKVTSSVLALCAAAASASSYEEKFRHWMATHSIDIHPTEWIHRFENFILNDQFIEAHNSKRDSSFTMGHNEYSHLSFDEFKRHRTGLRVPESYIKDRLKSSRHAFKKRDAATAPDDVDWVAKGGVTPVKNQGMCGSCWAFSTTGAVEGAAFVSSNKLVSLSEQELVDCDHDGDMGCGGGLMDHAFGWIKNHVGLCKEEDYTYHANASTCVKSKCTAVTKVTSFTDVTPNDEEELKAAVARQPVSVAIEADQPEFQFYKSGVFDKRCGTKLDHGVLVVGYGTKDGNKYWKVKNSWGEEWGDAGFIYLARDIGAEQGQCGVAMVPSYPSASIISAGAPPPADETVTTVIDVGSAVEISQCGDVATELVAFSNLSVTPANPKRGKPIHFLGNGVIKSAFESAPLTIAV
;
A
#
# COMPACT_ATOMS: atom_id res chain seq x y z
N MET A 1 -12.09 -53.19 -37.54
CA MET A 1 -12.57 -51.90 -36.98
C MET A 1 -11.82 -51.60 -35.69
N LYS A 2 -10.68 -50.91 -35.76
CA LYS A 2 -9.88 -50.47 -34.58
C LYS A 2 -9.15 -49.14 -34.83
N VAL A 3 -9.66 -48.32 -35.75
CA VAL A 3 -9.03 -47.02 -36.15
C VAL A 3 -9.82 -45.81 -35.62
N THR A 4 -10.91 -46.01 -34.90
CA THR A 4 -11.83 -44.90 -34.59
C THR A 4 -11.57 -44.18 -33.27
N SER A 5 -10.96 -44.80 -32.25
CA SER A 5 -10.87 -44.13 -30.93
C SER A 5 -9.70 -43.12 -30.82
N SER A 6 -8.53 -43.43 -31.38
CA SER A 6 -7.34 -42.58 -31.22
C SER A 6 -7.36 -41.36 -32.16
N VAL A 7 -7.93 -41.50 -33.35
CA VAL A 7 -8.05 -40.39 -34.33
C VAL A 7 -9.12 -39.40 -33.90
N LEU A 8 -10.26 -39.86 -33.37
CA LEU A 8 -11.28 -38.96 -32.80
C LEU A 8 -10.77 -38.19 -31.58
N ALA A 9 -9.98 -38.83 -30.71
CA ALA A 9 -9.37 -38.16 -29.56
C ALA A 9 -8.36 -37.08 -29.99
N LEU A 10 -7.54 -37.35 -31.01
CA LEU A 10 -6.62 -36.35 -31.58
C LEU A 10 -7.35 -35.17 -32.23
N CYS A 11 -8.41 -35.43 -33.00
CA CYS A 11 -9.19 -34.37 -33.64
C CYS A 11 -9.95 -33.50 -32.62
N ALA A 12 -10.48 -34.11 -31.55
CA ALA A 12 -11.13 -33.36 -30.48
C ALA A 12 -10.14 -32.49 -29.69
N ALA A 13 -8.95 -33.01 -29.38
CA ALA A 13 -7.90 -32.26 -28.70
C ALA A 13 -7.34 -31.10 -29.56
N ALA A 14 -7.20 -31.30 -30.87
CA ALA A 14 -6.79 -30.25 -31.79
C ALA A 14 -7.85 -29.14 -31.92
N ALA A 15 -9.14 -29.50 -31.99
CA ALA A 15 -10.24 -28.55 -32.05
C ALA A 15 -10.43 -27.75 -30.74
N SER A 16 -10.18 -28.39 -29.58
CA SER A 16 -10.17 -27.68 -28.30
C SER A 16 -8.95 -26.76 -28.15
N ALA A 17 -7.78 -27.18 -28.65
CA ALA A 17 -6.58 -26.34 -28.63
C ALA A 17 -6.75 -25.09 -29.52
N SER A 18 -7.36 -25.23 -30.70
CA SER A 18 -7.65 -24.08 -31.57
C SER A 18 -8.67 -23.11 -30.95
N SER A 19 -9.66 -23.59 -30.19
CA SER A 19 -10.63 -22.70 -29.52
C SER A 19 -10.02 -21.92 -28.36
N TYR A 20 -9.11 -22.51 -27.58
CA TYR A 20 -8.40 -21.78 -26.53
C TYR A 20 -7.44 -20.74 -27.09
N GLU A 21 -6.75 -21.02 -28.20
CA GLU A 21 -5.84 -20.05 -28.81
C GLU A 21 -6.60 -18.78 -29.27
N GLU A 22 -7.79 -18.95 -29.85
CA GLU A 22 -8.68 -17.83 -30.19
C GLU A 22 -9.13 -17.04 -28.96
N LYS A 23 -9.59 -17.74 -27.90
CA LYS A 23 -9.93 -17.09 -26.61
C LYS A 23 -8.74 -16.29 -26.07
N PHE A 24 -7.53 -16.86 -26.09
CA PHE A 24 -6.33 -16.22 -25.58
C PHE A 24 -5.92 -14.99 -26.40
N ARG A 25 -5.95 -15.09 -27.72
CA ARG A 25 -5.68 -13.95 -28.62
C ARG A 25 -6.69 -12.82 -28.43
N HIS A 26 -7.97 -13.15 -28.24
CA HIS A 26 -9.00 -12.17 -27.93
C HIS A 26 -8.78 -11.50 -26.57
N TRP A 27 -8.45 -12.28 -25.53
CA TRP A 27 -8.09 -11.77 -24.22
C TRP A 27 -6.90 -10.81 -24.28
N MET A 28 -5.80 -11.20 -24.94
CA MET A 28 -4.63 -10.32 -25.12
C MET A 28 -4.99 -9.00 -25.79
N ALA A 29 -5.79 -9.04 -26.86
CA ALA A 29 -6.25 -7.84 -27.55
C ALA A 29 -7.12 -6.95 -26.67
N THR A 30 -7.99 -7.55 -25.84
CA THR A 30 -8.88 -6.84 -24.91
C THR A 30 -8.08 -6.09 -23.84
N HIS A 31 -7.04 -6.73 -23.30
CA HIS A 31 -6.22 -6.18 -22.22
C HIS A 31 -4.95 -5.45 -22.71
N SER A 32 -4.78 -5.29 -24.03
CA SER A 32 -3.58 -4.71 -24.63
C SER A 32 -2.26 -5.36 -24.18
N ILE A 33 -2.28 -6.69 -24.00
CA ILE A 33 -1.12 -7.47 -23.55
C ILE A 33 -0.36 -8.02 -24.75
N ASP A 34 0.94 -7.73 -24.82
CA ASP A 34 1.87 -8.32 -25.78
C ASP A 34 2.76 -9.34 -25.06
N ILE A 35 2.83 -10.57 -25.58
CA ILE A 35 3.54 -11.68 -24.97
C ILE A 35 4.74 -12.02 -25.83
N HIS A 36 5.93 -11.94 -25.23
CA HIS A 36 7.17 -12.29 -25.91
C HIS A 36 7.11 -13.75 -26.42
N PRO A 37 7.60 -14.05 -27.63
CA PRO A 37 7.49 -15.39 -28.22
C PRO A 37 8.03 -16.54 -27.36
N THR A 38 9.04 -16.28 -26.53
CA THR A 38 9.62 -17.28 -25.61
C THR A 38 8.73 -17.60 -24.42
N GLU A 39 7.83 -16.69 -24.04
CA GLU A 39 6.88 -16.85 -22.93
C GLU A 39 5.53 -17.41 -23.41
N TRP A 40 5.26 -17.40 -24.71
CA TRP A 40 3.95 -17.67 -25.29
C TRP A 40 3.31 -18.96 -24.78
N ILE A 41 4.06 -20.08 -24.82
CA ILE A 41 3.56 -21.38 -24.39
C ILE A 41 3.20 -21.37 -22.90
N HIS A 42 4.10 -20.86 -22.05
CA HIS A 42 3.89 -20.78 -20.60
C HIS A 42 2.68 -19.91 -20.24
N ARG A 43 2.55 -18.73 -20.87
CA ARG A 43 1.41 -17.83 -20.64
C ARG A 43 0.10 -18.39 -21.14
N PHE A 44 0.12 -19.11 -22.27
CA PHE A 44 -1.05 -19.77 -22.83
C PHE A 44 -1.51 -20.93 -21.94
N GLU A 45 -0.59 -21.75 -21.43
CA GLU A 45 -0.91 -22.83 -20.49
C GLU A 45 -1.54 -22.29 -19.20
N ASN A 46 -0.97 -21.23 -18.62
CA ASN A 46 -1.56 -20.56 -17.45
C ASN A 46 -2.96 -20.04 -17.77
N PHE A 47 -3.16 -19.41 -18.93
CA PHE A 47 -4.47 -18.90 -19.33
C PHE A 47 -5.52 -20.00 -19.41
N ILE A 48 -5.19 -21.15 -19.99
CA ILE A 48 -6.11 -22.31 -20.07
C ILE A 48 -6.48 -22.79 -18.66
N LEU A 49 -5.50 -22.95 -17.77
CA LEU A 49 -5.74 -23.41 -16.40
C LEU A 49 -6.62 -22.41 -15.61
N ASN A 50 -6.40 -21.12 -15.84
CA ASN A 50 -7.16 -20.05 -15.19
C ASN A 50 -8.60 -19.94 -15.76
N ASP A 51 -8.80 -20.08 -17.07
CA ASP A 51 -10.14 -20.13 -17.69
C ASP A 51 -10.95 -21.30 -17.13
N GLN A 52 -10.34 -22.49 -17.03
CA GLN A 52 -10.99 -23.66 -16.41
C GLN A 52 -11.33 -23.44 -14.93
N PHE A 53 -10.45 -22.79 -14.17
CA PHE A 53 -10.69 -22.45 -12.77
C PHE A 53 -11.87 -21.47 -12.63
N ILE A 54 -11.94 -20.45 -13.49
CA ILE A 54 -13.05 -19.49 -13.56
C ILE A 54 -14.37 -20.18 -13.92
N GLU A 55 -14.38 -20.98 -14.98
CA GLU A 55 -15.56 -21.72 -15.44
C GLU A 55 -16.07 -22.68 -14.34
N ALA A 56 -15.16 -23.41 -13.69
CA ALA A 56 -15.49 -24.33 -12.61
C ALA A 56 -16.14 -23.62 -11.41
N HIS A 57 -15.63 -22.45 -11.00
CA HIS A 57 -16.25 -21.65 -9.94
C HIS A 57 -17.62 -21.12 -10.35
N ASN A 58 -17.73 -20.51 -11.52
CA ASN A 58 -18.98 -19.89 -12.00
C ASN A 58 -20.07 -20.93 -12.33
N SER A 59 -19.72 -22.20 -12.47
CA SER A 59 -20.69 -23.30 -12.63
C SER A 59 -21.44 -23.67 -11.33
N LYS A 60 -20.95 -23.20 -10.17
CA LYS A 60 -21.58 -23.43 -8.85
C LYS A 60 -22.79 -22.51 -8.68
N ARG A 61 -23.94 -23.07 -8.32
CA ARG A 61 -25.20 -22.31 -8.20
C ARG A 61 -25.33 -21.52 -6.89
N ASP A 62 -24.48 -21.79 -5.91
CA ASP A 62 -24.54 -21.29 -4.53
C ASP A 62 -23.42 -20.30 -4.20
N SER A 63 -22.64 -19.85 -5.19
CA SER A 63 -21.62 -18.83 -4.98
C SER A 63 -22.25 -17.43 -4.91
N SER A 64 -21.88 -16.66 -3.88
CA SER A 64 -22.28 -15.27 -3.68
C SER A 64 -21.43 -14.26 -4.49
N PHE A 65 -20.39 -14.74 -5.17
CA PHE A 65 -19.53 -13.97 -6.06
C PHE A 65 -19.17 -14.72 -7.33
N THR A 66 -18.80 -13.97 -8.36
CA THR A 66 -18.34 -14.48 -9.65
C THR A 66 -16.86 -14.21 -9.84
N MET A 67 -16.20 -15.07 -10.61
CA MET A 67 -14.85 -14.83 -11.11
C MET A 67 -14.87 -14.47 -12.59
N GLY A 68 -13.82 -13.82 -13.07
CA GLY A 68 -13.70 -13.43 -14.48
C GLY A 68 -12.26 -13.14 -14.87
N HIS A 69 -12.02 -13.18 -16.18
CA HIS A 69 -10.74 -12.80 -16.74
C HIS A 69 -10.45 -11.31 -16.50
N ASN A 70 -9.18 -11.03 -16.21
CA ASN A 70 -8.58 -9.70 -16.11
C ASN A 70 -7.15 -9.75 -16.72
N GLU A 71 -6.40 -8.64 -16.64
CA GLU A 71 -5.00 -8.54 -17.12
C GLU A 71 -4.05 -9.61 -16.54
N TYR A 72 -4.40 -10.27 -15.43
CA TYR A 72 -3.57 -11.29 -14.78
C TYR A 72 -3.87 -12.72 -15.22
N SER A 73 -4.75 -12.93 -16.20
CA SER A 73 -5.19 -14.28 -16.61
C SER A 73 -4.08 -15.16 -17.19
N HIS A 74 -2.97 -14.56 -17.64
CA HIS A 74 -1.79 -15.27 -18.14
C HIS A 74 -0.76 -15.64 -17.05
N LEU A 75 -0.98 -15.23 -15.80
CA LEU A 75 -0.09 -15.50 -14.68
C LEU A 75 -0.55 -16.75 -13.94
N SER A 76 0.40 -17.59 -13.54
CA SER A 76 0.15 -18.57 -12.49
C SER A 76 -0.13 -17.87 -11.16
N PHE A 77 -0.81 -18.56 -10.24
CA PHE A 77 -1.12 -17.98 -8.94
C PHE A 77 0.14 -17.57 -8.14
N ASP A 78 1.22 -18.34 -8.24
CA ASP A 78 2.49 -18.01 -7.57
C ASP A 78 3.18 -16.78 -8.17
N GLU A 79 3.11 -16.59 -9.50
CA GLU A 79 3.59 -15.37 -10.15
C GLU A 79 2.76 -14.15 -9.73
N PHE A 80 1.42 -14.30 -9.70
CA PHE A 80 0.51 -13.26 -9.24
C PHE A 80 0.80 -12.87 -7.78
N LYS A 81 0.78 -13.83 -6.85
CA LYS A 81 0.94 -13.58 -5.42
C LYS A 81 2.27 -12.90 -5.09
N ARG A 82 3.37 -13.34 -5.70
CA ARG A 82 4.73 -12.86 -5.40
C ARG A 82 4.88 -11.34 -5.53
N HIS A 83 4.12 -10.71 -6.42
CA HIS A 83 4.29 -9.31 -6.78
C HIS A 83 3.09 -8.43 -6.44
N ARG A 84 1.94 -9.03 -6.12
CA ARG A 84 0.69 -8.31 -5.82
C ARG A 84 0.40 -8.20 -4.34
N THR A 85 1.05 -9.03 -3.53
CA THR A 85 1.12 -8.89 -2.06
C THR A 85 2.42 -8.20 -1.67
N GLY A 86 2.49 -7.67 -0.45
CA GLY A 86 3.66 -6.91 -0.01
C GLY A 86 3.56 -6.35 1.40
N LEU A 87 2.48 -6.62 2.12
CA LEU A 87 2.39 -6.21 3.51
C LEU A 87 3.32 -7.08 4.37
N ARG A 88 4.02 -6.45 5.31
CA ARG A 88 4.87 -7.14 6.28
C ARG A 88 4.36 -6.82 7.67
N VAL A 89 3.67 -7.77 8.29
CA VAL A 89 3.14 -7.62 9.65
C VAL A 89 3.94 -8.50 10.61
N PRO A 90 4.86 -7.94 11.43
CA PRO A 90 5.56 -8.72 12.45
C PRO A 90 4.59 -9.30 13.47
N GLU A 91 4.85 -10.53 13.95
CA GLU A 91 4.00 -11.15 14.98
C GLU A 91 4.01 -10.33 16.29
N SER A 92 5.13 -9.67 16.60
CA SER A 92 5.25 -8.74 17.74
C SER A 92 4.26 -7.58 17.62
N TYR A 93 4.10 -7.01 16.42
CA TYR A 93 3.18 -5.91 16.17
C TYR A 93 1.73 -6.31 16.45
N ILE A 94 1.29 -7.49 15.97
CA ILE A 94 -0.05 -8.02 16.28
C ILE A 94 -0.23 -8.21 17.79
N LYS A 95 0.77 -8.79 18.47
CA LYS A 95 0.72 -9.00 19.93
C LYS A 95 0.62 -7.69 20.69
N ASP A 96 1.31 -6.63 20.24
CA ASP A 96 1.30 -5.34 20.91
C ASP A 96 -0.01 -4.58 20.67
N ARG A 97 -0.56 -4.63 19.45
CA ARG A 97 -1.92 -4.17 19.14
C ARG A 97 -2.99 -4.81 20.03
N LEU A 98 -2.92 -6.14 20.23
CA LEU A 98 -3.83 -6.87 21.12
C LEU A 98 -3.66 -6.51 22.61
N LYS A 99 -2.48 -6.03 23.03
CA LYS A 99 -2.25 -5.59 24.41
C LYS A 99 -2.73 -4.16 24.64
N SER A 100 -2.50 -3.26 23.66
CA SER A 100 -2.80 -1.82 23.74
C SER A 100 -4.30 -1.55 23.66
N SER A 101 -5.06 -2.41 22.96
CA SER A 101 -6.51 -2.34 22.80
C SER A 101 -7.33 -2.54 24.09
N ARG A 102 -6.67 -2.72 25.24
CA ARG A 102 -7.30 -2.66 26.56
C ARG A 102 -7.80 -1.27 26.96
N HIS A 103 -7.59 -0.24 26.13
CA HIS A 103 -8.21 1.07 26.30
C HIS A 103 -9.56 1.12 25.59
N ALA A 104 -10.61 1.36 26.38
CA ALA A 104 -12.00 1.16 25.99
C ALA A 104 -12.44 1.99 24.77
N PHE A 105 -12.72 1.31 23.66
CA PHE A 105 -13.68 1.80 22.68
C PHE A 105 -14.99 2.12 23.38
N LYS A 106 -15.47 3.36 23.23
CA LYS A 106 -16.80 3.71 23.71
C LYS A 106 -17.80 3.12 22.72
N LYS A 107 -18.35 1.93 23.02
CA LYS A 107 -19.41 1.24 22.25
C LYS A 107 -20.56 2.13 21.74
N ARG A 108 -20.75 3.33 22.31
CA ARG A 108 -21.70 4.34 21.85
C ARG A 108 -21.45 4.84 20.43
N ASP A 109 -20.21 4.85 19.95
CA ASP A 109 -19.89 5.39 18.63
C ASP A 109 -20.36 4.44 17.50
N ALA A 110 -20.24 3.12 17.70
CA ALA A 110 -20.76 2.10 16.77
C ALA A 110 -22.29 2.12 16.65
N ALA A 111 -23.00 2.34 17.77
CA ALA A 111 -24.47 2.38 17.78
C ALA A 111 -25.07 3.54 16.97
N THR A 112 -24.28 4.56 16.63
CA THR A 112 -24.71 5.72 15.82
C THR A 112 -24.25 5.67 14.36
N ALA A 113 -23.45 4.66 14.00
CA ALA A 113 -22.99 4.49 12.63
C ALA A 113 -24.19 4.18 11.70
N PRO A 114 -24.28 4.78 10.50
CA PRO A 114 -25.29 4.45 9.51
C PRO A 114 -25.29 2.95 9.15
N ASP A 115 -26.37 2.48 8.50
CA ASP A 115 -26.42 1.10 8.01
C ASP A 115 -25.56 0.89 6.75
N ASP A 116 -25.42 1.94 5.93
CA ASP A 116 -24.63 1.94 4.70
C ASP A 116 -23.80 3.22 4.60
N VAL A 117 -22.56 3.09 4.15
CA VAL A 117 -21.63 4.19 3.87
C VAL A 117 -20.86 3.88 2.59
N ASP A 118 -20.76 4.87 1.70
CA ASP A 118 -19.92 4.80 0.50
C ASP A 118 -19.16 6.11 0.32
N TRP A 119 -17.86 6.12 0.67
CA TRP A 119 -17.00 7.29 0.49
C TRP A 119 -16.70 7.59 -0.96
N VAL A 120 -16.83 6.62 -1.87
CA VAL A 120 -16.70 6.86 -3.31
C VAL A 120 -17.84 7.76 -3.77
N ALA A 121 -19.08 7.42 -3.40
CA ALA A 121 -20.26 8.22 -3.72
C ALA A 121 -20.23 9.62 -3.07
N LYS A 122 -19.56 9.76 -1.92
CA LYS A 122 -19.34 11.06 -1.25
C LYS A 122 -18.18 11.87 -1.85
N GLY A 123 -17.43 11.33 -2.81
CA GLY A 123 -16.28 12.01 -3.44
C GLY A 123 -14.99 12.00 -2.60
N GLY A 124 -14.91 11.15 -1.57
CA GLY A 124 -13.78 11.06 -0.64
C GLY A 124 -12.75 9.98 -0.99
N VAL A 125 -12.79 9.45 -2.22
CA VAL A 125 -11.93 8.38 -2.68
C VAL A 125 -11.43 8.70 -4.09
N THR A 126 -10.11 8.69 -4.29
CA THR A 126 -9.47 8.87 -5.60
C THR A 126 -9.77 7.69 -6.54
N PRO A 127 -9.55 7.82 -7.87
CA PRO A 127 -9.62 6.69 -8.79
C PRO A 127 -8.77 5.50 -8.34
N VAL A 128 -9.12 4.30 -8.79
CA VAL A 128 -8.32 3.10 -8.50
C VAL A 128 -6.97 3.21 -9.23
N LYS A 129 -5.91 2.81 -8.54
CA LYS A 129 -4.54 2.82 -9.05
C LYS A 129 -4.05 1.38 -9.24
N ASN A 130 -2.87 1.20 -9.84
CA ASN A 130 -2.23 -0.10 -10.04
C ASN A 130 -0.80 -0.09 -9.49
N GLN A 131 -0.53 -0.91 -8.46
CA GLN A 131 0.80 -1.03 -7.84
C GLN A 131 1.82 -1.78 -8.73
N GLY A 132 1.39 -2.32 -9.87
CA GLY A 132 2.27 -3.08 -10.75
C GLY A 132 2.94 -4.25 -10.03
N MET A 133 4.19 -4.52 -10.42
CA MET A 133 4.97 -5.66 -9.90
C MET A 133 5.80 -5.32 -8.66
N CYS A 134 5.26 -4.44 -7.80
CA CYS A 134 5.92 -3.95 -6.59
C CYS A 134 5.05 -4.26 -5.35
N GLY A 135 5.65 -4.80 -4.30
CA GLY A 135 5.01 -5.11 -3.02
C GLY A 135 4.70 -3.86 -2.17
N SER A 136 4.07 -2.86 -2.78
CA SER A 136 3.83 -1.52 -2.20
C SER A 136 2.38 -1.28 -1.76
N CYS A 137 1.57 -2.33 -1.63
CA CYS A 137 0.19 -2.23 -1.15
C CYS A 137 0.04 -1.43 0.16
N TRP A 138 1.04 -1.50 1.05
CA TRP A 138 1.12 -0.70 2.27
C TRP A 138 1.11 0.80 1.96
N ALA A 139 1.84 1.26 0.95
CA ALA A 139 1.86 2.66 0.52
C ALA A 139 0.51 3.09 -0.07
N PHE A 140 -0.10 2.26 -0.93
CA PHE A 140 -1.42 2.54 -1.52
C PHE A 140 -2.56 2.60 -0.48
N SER A 141 -2.52 1.70 0.51
CA SER A 141 -3.48 1.72 1.62
C SER A 141 -3.30 2.98 2.48
N THR A 142 -2.04 3.36 2.73
CA THR A 142 -1.67 4.57 3.48
C THR A 142 -2.13 5.83 2.78
N THR A 143 -1.74 6.04 1.52
CA THR A 143 -2.12 7.24 0.75
C THR A 143 -3.63 7.35 0.67
N GLY A 144 -4.34 6.28 0.32
CA GLY A 144 -5.81 6.28 0.24
C GLY A 144 -6.48 6.69 1.56
N ALA A 145 -5.94 6.29 2.72
CA ALA A 145 -6.46 6.69 4.02
C ALA A 145 -6.14 8.17 4.34
N VAL A 146 -4.95 8.67 3.98
CA VAL A 146 -4.58 10.09 4.15
C VAL A 146 -5.41 10.99 3.24
N GLU A 147 -5.62 10.60 1.98
CA GLU A 147 -6.50 11.27 1.02
C GLU A 147 -7.92 11.38 1.56
N GLY A 148 -8.49 10.27 2.04
CA GLY A 148 -9.82 10.23 2.62
C GLY A 148 -9.95 11.09 3.88
N ALA A 149 -8.98 11.03 4.78
CA ALA A 149 -8.95 11.86 5.99
C ALA A 149 -8.86 13.36 5.67
N ALA A 150 -7.99 13.73 4.72
CA ALA A 150 -7.85 15.11 4.26
C ALA A 150 -9.11 15.61 3.55
N PHE A 151 -9.80 14.74 2.79
CA PHE A 151 -11.10 15.05 2.21
C PHE A 151 -12.15 15.33 3.28
N VAL A 152 -12.27 14.48 4.31
CA VAL A 152 -13.24 14.66 5.40
C VAL A 152 -13.04 16.00 6.12
N SER A 153 -11.80 16.44 6.32
CA SER A 153 -11.51 17.68 7.02
C SER A 153 -11.62 18.95 6.16
N SER A 154 -11.48 18.84 4.83
CA SER A 154 -11.35 20.00 3.94
C SER A 154 -12.38 20.08 2.81
N ASN A 155 -13.14 19.00 2.58
CA ASN A 155 -14.01 18.79 1.42
C ASN A 155 -13.27 18.94 0.06
N LYS A 156 -11.96 18.68 0.05
CA LYS A 156 -11.10 18.70 -1.14
C LYS A 156 -10.36 17.38 -1.24
N LEU A 157 -10.53 16.69 -2.37
CA LEU A 157 -9.81 15.46 -2.66
C LEU A 157 -8.52 15.79 -3.40
N VAL A 158 -7.43 15.17 -2.98
CA VAL A 158 -6.12 15.26 -3.64
C VAL A 158 -5.59 13.84 -3.84
N SER A 159 -4.90 13.58 -4.94
CA SER A 159 -4.20 12.32 -5.19
C SER A 159 -2.77 12.44 -4.70
N LEU A 160 -2.36 11.61 -3.75
CA LEU A 160 -1.03 11.63 -3.11
C LEU A 160 -0.09 10.62 -3.74
N SER A 161 1.21 10.89 -3.62
CA SER A 161 2.26 10.04 -4.16
C SER A 161 2.52 8.81 -3.28
N GLU A 162 2.20 7.62 -3.80
CA GLU A 162 2.70 6.38 -3.21
C GLU A 162 4.21 6.24 -3.39
N GLN A 163 4.74 6.79 -4.48
CA GLN A 163 6.16 6.67 -4.82
C GLN A 163 7.06 7.37 -3.81
N GLU A 164 6.63 8.50 -3.26
CA GLU A 164 7.38 9.18 -2.21
C GLU A 164 7.56 8.28 -0.98
N LEU A 165 6.52 7.55 -0.57
CA LEU A 165 6.64 6.56 0.50
C LEU A 165 7.57 5.42 0.10
N VAL A 166 7.38 4.85 -1.10
CA VAL A 166 8.20 3.73 -1.59
C VAL A 166 9.69 4.08 -1.64
N ASP A 167 10.03 5.32 -2.01
CA ASP A 167 11.41 5.77 -2.15
C ASP A 167 12.01 6.30 -0.85
N CYS A 168 11.22 6.94 0.02
CA CYS A 168 11.72 7.75 1.13
C CYS A 168 11.40 7.22 2.53
N ASP A 169 10.41 6.33 2.67
CA ASP A 169 10.11 5.70 3.95
C ASP A 169 11.02 4.48 4.15
N HIS A 170 11.99 4.67 5.03
CA HIS A 170 12.90 3.63 5.50
C HIS A 170 12.79 3.43 7.02
N ASP A 171 11.76 4.01 7.65
CA ASP A 171 11.52 3.98 9.09
C ASP A 171 10.71 2.74 9.50
N GLY A 172 11.15 1.58 9.02
CA GLY A 172 10.48 0.29 9.24
C GLY A 172 9.84 -0.32 7.99
N ASP A 173 9.81 0.42 6.89
CA ASP A 173 9.33 -0.03 5.57
C ASP A 173 10.48 -0.19 4.56
N MET A 174 10.26 -0.99 3.53
CA MET A 174 11.31 -1.47 2.60
C MET A 174 10.91 -1.28 1.13
N GLY A 175 10.19 -0.20 0.79
CA GLY A 175 9.75 0.07 -0.57
C GLY A 175 8.94 -1.10 -1.16
N CYS A 176 9.40 -1.65 -2.29
CA CYS A 176 8.79 -2.84 -2.90
C CYS A 176 9.04 -4.16 -2.15
N GLY A 177 9.96 -4.19 -1.18
CA GLY A 177 10.17 -5.34 -0.28
C GLY A 177 9.04 -5.52 0.76
N GLY A 178 8.23 -4.47 0.92
CA GLY A 178 7.05 -4.46 1.75
C GLY A 178 7.13 -3.47 2.91
N GLY A 179 6.03 -3.34 3.63
CA GLY A 179 5.90 -2.36 4.70
C GLY A 179 4.59 -2.50 5.48
N LEU A 180 4.31 -1.51 6.33
CA LEU A 180 3.17 -1.44 7.24
C LEU A 180 2.62 -0.02 7.31
N MET A 181 1.30 0.12 7.19
CA MET A 181 0.65 1.44 7.08
C MET A 181 0.88 2.35 8.29
N ASP A 182 1.02 1.80 9.50
CA ASP A 182 1.29 2.60 10.70
C ASP A 182 2.70 3.20 10.71
N HIS A 183 3.69 2.50 10.16
CA HIS A 183 5.04 3.05 9.98
C HIS A 183 4.97 4.24 9.01
N ALA A 184 4.29 4.04 7.87
CA ALA A 184 4.07 5.09 6.90
C ALA A 184 3.29 6.30 7.46
N PHE A 185 2.22 6.10 8.25
CA PHE A 185 1.55 7.21 8.93
C PHE A 185 2.48 7.94 9.90
N GLY A 186 3.31 7.20 10.65
CA GLY A 186 4.33 7.76 11.53
C GLY A 186 5.38 8.56 10.76
N TRP A 187 5.87 8.04 9.64
CA TRP A 187 6.81 8.69 8.75
C TRP A 187 6.21 10.00 8.23
N ILE A 188 4.99 9.99 7.66
CA ILE A 188 4.33 11.19 7.13
C ILE A 188 4.13 12.24 8.22
N LYS A 189 3.77 11.83 9.44
CA LYS A 189 3.59 12.73 10.59
C LYS A 189 4.89 13.44 10.98
N ASN A 190 5.99 12.71 11.01
CA ASN A 190 7.31 13.24 11.38
C ASN A 190 7.95 14.04 10.23
N HIS A 191 7.46 13.83 9.00
CA HIS A 191 7.86 14.56 7.81
C HIS A 191 6.88 15.69 7.49
N VAL A 192 7.24 16.54 6.54
CA VAL A 192 6.45 17.74 6.17
C VAL A 192 5.14 17.43 5.44
N GLY A 193 4.78 16.15 5.32
CA GLY A 193 3.61 15.69 4.56
C GLY A 193 3.97 14.83 3.35
N LEU A 194 2.98 14.64 2.46
CA LEU A 194 3.15 13.97 1.16
C LEU A 194 2.87 14.90 -0.01
N CYS A 195 3.62 14.69 -1.08
CA CYS A 195 3.42 15.28 -2.38
C CYS A 195 2.21 14.71 -3.12
N LYS A 196 1.80 15.41 -4.18
CA LYS A 196 0.81 14.89 -5.10
C LYS A 196 1.40 13.81 -6.00
N GLU A 197 0.55 12.90 -6.45
CA GLU A 197 0.88 11.88 -7.45
C GLU A 197 1.42 12.50 -8.76
N GLU A 198 0.88 13.64 -9.19
CA GLU A 198 1.32 14.34 -10.41
C GLU A 198 2.74 14.94 -10.29
N ASP A 199 3.19 15.23 -9.08
CA ASP A 199 4.51 15.84 -8.83
C ASP A 199 5.59 14.78 -8.53
N TYR A 200 5.20 13.60 -8.05
CA TYR A 200 6.08 12.46 -7.79
C TYR A 200 5.39 11.15 -8.22
N THR A 201 5.44 10.87 -9.52
CA THR A 201 4.66 9.81 -10.15
C THR A 201 5.15 8.40 -9.81
N TYR A 202 4.18 7.50 -9.61
CA TYR A 202 4.39 6.09 -9.37
C TYR A 202 4.96 5.34 -10.59
N HIS A 203 5.96 4.50 -10.35
CA HIS A 203 6.63 3.72 -11.40
C HIS A 203 6.94 2.28 -11.00
N ALA A 204 6.25 1.76 -9.97
CA ALA A 204 6.27 0.35 -9.56
C ALA A 204 7.67 -0.22 -9.29
N ASN A 205 8.59 0.60 -8.80
CA ASN A 205 9.91 0.18 -8.36
C ASN A 205 10.43 1.14 -7.28
N ALA A 206 11.28 0.66 -6.37
CA ALA A 206 11.97 1.54 -5.43
C ALA A 206 13.11 2.27 -6.16
N SER A 207 13.22 3.57 -5.91
CA SER A 207 14.24 4.43 -6.48
C SER A 207 14.85 5.36 -5.43
N THR A 208 15.83 6.16 -5.82
CA THR A 208 16.45 7.12 -4.90
C THR A 208 15.42 8.15 -4.44
N CYS A 209 15.24 8.32 -3.13
CA CYS A 209 14.43 9.38 -2.55
C CYS A 209 14.90 10.77 -3.02
N VAL A 210 14.02 11.52 -3.70
CA VAL A 210 14.33 12.90 -4.15
C VAL A 210 13.34 13.91 -3.59
N LYS A 211 13.48 14.23 -2.29
CA LYS A 211 12.59 15.16 -1.55
C LYS A 211 12.45 16.57 -2.17
N SER A 212 13.39 17.01 -3.01
CA SER A 212 13.32 18.32 -3.67
C SER A 212 12.41 18.34 -4.92
N LYS A 213 11.87 17.19 -5.35
CA LYS A 213 11.05 17.11 -6.58
C LYS A 213 9.70 17.79 -6.45
N CYS A 214 9.16 17.89 -5.23
CA CYS A 214 7.76 18.27 -5.03
C CYS A 214 7.55 18.97 -3.70
N THR A 215 6.36 19.54 -3.53
CA THR A 215 5.93 20.21 -2.30
C THR A 215 4.84 19.38 -1.66
N ALA A 216 4.95 19.15 -0.34
CA ALA A 216 3.92 18.46 0.40
C ALA A 216 2.60 19.24 0.39
N VAL A 217 1.48 18.53 0.19
CA VAL A 217 0.13 19.09 0.09
C VAL A 217 -0.81 18.61 1.18
N THR A 218 -0.41 17.59 1.94
CA THR A 218 -1.16 17.08 3.10
C THR A 218 -0.26 17.00 4.31
N LYS A 219 -0.85 17.06 5.51
CA LYS A 219 -0.15 16.83 6.77
C LYS A 219 -0.92 15.82 7.61
N VAL A 220 -0.20 14.84 8.17
CA VAL A 220 -0.71 13.91 9.19
C VAL A 220 -0.30 14.42 10.57
N THR A 221 -1.24 14.46 11.52
CA THR A 221 -0.97 14.93 12.90
C THR A 221 -0.92 13.79 13.90
N SER A 222 -1.71 12.74 13.66
CA SER A 222 -1.74 11.50 14.42
C SER A 222 -2.36 10.40 13.57
N PHE A 223 -2.30 9.17 14.04
CA PHE A 223 -3.12 8.06 13.54
C PHE A 223 -3.71 7.31 14.73
N THR A 224 -4.74 6.52 14.47
CA THR A 224 -5.47 5.77 15.49
C THR A 224 -5.67 4.34 15.02
N ASP A 225 -5.29 3.42 15.88
CA ASP A 225 -5.56 2.00 15.72
C ASP A 225 -6.99 1.72 16.14
N VAL A 226 -7.75 1.08 15.27
CA VAL A 226 -9.02 0.45 15.64
C VAL A 226 -8.73 -0.82 16.43
N THR A 227 -9.54 -1.09 17.46
CA THR A 227 -9.42 -2.32 18.28
C THR A 227 -9.36 -3.54 17.37
N PRO A 228 -8.29 -4.36 17.46
CA PRO A 228 -8.20 -5.59 16.70
C PRO A 228 -9.37 -6.52 16.98
N ASN A 229 -9.89 -7.14 15.92
CA ASN A 229 -10.96 -8.12 15.94
C ASN A 229 -12.31 -7.57 16.41
N ASP A 230 -12.57 -6.28 16.16
CA ASP A 230 -13.84 -5.62 16.45
C ASP A 230 -14.41 -4.98 15.17
N GLU A 231 -15.25 -5.75 14.44
CA GLU A 231 -15.92 -5.27 13.22
C GLU A 231 -16.90 -4.11 13.50
N GLU A 232 -17.42 -3.97 14.73
CA GLU A 232 -18.32 -2.88 15.10
C GLU A 232 -17.54 -1.57 15.28
N GLU A 233 -16.36 -1.61 15.89
CA GLU A 233 -15.46 -0.44 15.93
C GLU A 233 -14.93 -0.09 14.55
N LEU A 234 -14.57 -1.08 13.73
CA LEU A 234 -14.20 -0.84 12.34
C LEU A 234 -15.35 -0.14 11.58
N LYS A 235 -16.59 -0.57 11.79
CA LYS A 235 -17.78 0.06 11.18
C LYS A 235 -17.92 1.52 11.62
N ALA A 236 -17.70 1.79 12.91
CA ALA A 236 -17.74 3.13 13.47
C ALA A 236 -16.63 4.04 12.89
N ALA A 237 -15.42 3.51 12.72
CA ALA A 237 -14.31 4.22 12.10
C ALA A 237 -14.58 4.53 10.62
N VAL A 238 -15.04 3.52 9.86
CA VAL A 238 -15.40 3.67 8.45
C VAL A 238 -16.56 4.66 8.26
N ALA A 239 -17.48 4.77 9.22
CA ALA A 239 -18.54 5.76 9.19
C ALA A 239 -18.03 7.21 9.18
N ARG A 240 -16.82 7.45 9.70
CA ARG A 240 -16.20 8.78 9.84
C ARG A 240 -15.27 9.13 8.68
N GLN A 241 -14.54 8.14 8.13
CA GLN A 241 -13.59 8.31 7.03
C GLN A 241 -13.19 6.94 6.46
N PRO A 242 -12.54 6.86 5.28
CA PRO A 242 -11.88 5.64 4.82
C PRO A 242 -10.82 5.13 5.82
N VAL A 243 -10.71 3.81 5.97
CA VAL A 243 -9.82 3.15 6.95
C VAL A 243 -8.87 2.20 6.23
N SER A 244 -7.57 2.33 6.53
CA SER A 244 -6.55 1.40 6.04
C SER A 244 -6.65 0.09 6.81
N VAL A 245 -6.65 -1.04 6.11
CA VAL A 245 -6.72 -2.37 6.70
C VAL A 245 -5.75 -3.32 6.02
N ALA A 246 -5.53 -4.47 6.64
CA ALA A 246 -4.86 -5.58 5.98
C ALA A 246 -5.80 -6.76 5.81
N ILE A 247 -5.53 -7.56 4.79
CA ILE A 247 -6.20 -8.84 4.55
C ILE A 247 -5.17 -9.91 4.18
N GLU A 248 -5.56 -11.18 4.29
CA GLU A 248 -4.93 -12.30 3.60
C GLU A 248 -5.54 -12.40 2.19
N ALA A 249 -4.77 -12.01 1.18
CA ALA A 249 -5.18 -12.01 -0.23
C ALA A 249 -4.49 -13.10 -1.05
N ASP A 250 -3.77 -14.04 -0.42
CA ASP A 250 -3.09 -15.17 -1.07
C ASP A 250 -3.98 -16.40 -1.35
N GLN A 251 -5.25 -16.19 -1.67
CA GLN A 251 -6.12 -17.26 -2.19
C GLN A 251 -6.29 -17.12 -3.71
N PRO A 252 -6.30 -18.23 -4.50
CA PRO A 252 -6.46 -18.18 -5.95
C PRO A 252 -7.70 -17.43 -6.43
N GLU A 253 -8.80 -17.47 -5.65
CA GLU A 253 -10.03 -16.74 -5.96
C GLU A 253 -9.84 -15.22 -5.98
N PHE A 254 -8.89 -14.65 -5.22
CA PHE A 254 -8.60 -13.21 -5.29
C PHE A 254 -8.06 -12.80 -6.65
N GLN A 255 -7.26 -13.64 -7.31
CA GLN A 255 -6.69 -13.32 -8.61
C GLN A 255 -7.77 -13.03 -9.65
N PHE A 256 -8.94 -13.69 -9.53
CA PHE A 256 -10.00 -13.64 -10.52
C PHE A 256 -11.33 -13.11 -10.00
N TYR A 257 -11.41 -12.61 -8.77
CA TYR A 257 -12.61 -11.98 -8.26
C TYR A 257 -13.12 -10.92 -9.26
N LYS A 258 -14.42 -10.95 -9.56
CA LYS A 258 -15.05 -10.02 -10.52
C LYS A 258 -16.22 -9.24 -9.94
N SER A 259 -17.13 -9.88 -9.22
CA SER A 259 -18.30 -9.19 -8.65
C SER A 259 -18.97 -10.03 -7.58
N GLY A 260 -19.87 -9.42 -6.81
CA GLY A 260 -20.62 -10.08 -5.72
C GLY A 260 -19.89 -10.00 -4.38
N VAL A 261 -20.48 -10.59 -3.34
CA VAL A 261 -19.89 -10.55 -1.99
C VAL A 261 -18.94 -11.72 -1.82
N PHE A 262 -17.67 -11.45 -1.61
CA PHE A 262 -16.63 -12.46 -1.42
C PHE A 262 -16.72 -13.04 -0.01
N ASP A 263 -17.20 -14.27 0.09
CA ASP A 263 -17.37 -15.05 1.34
C ASP A 263 -16.51 -16.32 1.37
N LYS A 264 -15.60 -16.47 0.40
CA LYS A 264 -14.72 -17.63 0.32
C LYS A 264 -13.84 -17.68 1.56
N ARG A 265 -13.73 -18.86 2.18
CA ARG A 265 -12.83 -19.04 3.34
C ARG A 265 -11.40 -18.60 3.00
N CYS A 266 -10.91 -17.63 3.77
CA CYS A 266 -9.52 -17.18 3.84
C CYS A 266 -8.88 -17.62 5.17
N GLY A 267 -7.56 -17.50 5.29
CA GLY A 267 -6.88 -17.45 6.57
C GLY A 267 -6.83 -16.03 7.17
N THR A 268 -5.81 -15.80 7.98
CA THR A 268 -5.54 -14.56 8.74
C THR A 268 -4.05 -14.18 8.73
N LYS A 269 -3.25 -14.74 7.82
CA LYS A 269 -1.86 -14.41 7.55
C LYS A 269 -1.81 -13.19 6.62
N LEU A 270 -2.04 -12.03 7.21
CA LEU A 270 -2.11 -10.75 6.53
C LEU A 270 -0.90 -10.49 5.62
N ASP A 271 -1.14 -10.22 4.35
CA ASP A 271 -0.12 -10.08 3.31
C ASP A 271 -0.39 -8.93 2.33
N HIS A 272 -1.56 -8.29 2.42
CA HIS A 272 -1.98 -7.24 1.51
C HIS A 272 -2.67 -6.08 2.24
N GLY A 273 -2.20 -4.85 2.00
CA GLY A 273 -2.80 -3.62 2.51
C GLY A 273 -3.85 -3.07 1.54
N VAL A 274 -5.04 -2.73 2.05
CA VAL A 274 -6.18 -2.25 1.26
C VAL A 274 -6.98 -1.21 2.03
N LEU A 275 -7.83 -0.45 1.32
CA LEU A 275 -8.59 0.63 1.93
C LEU A 275 -10.08 0.28 2.01
N VAL A 276 -10.64 0.20 3.22
CA VAL A 276 -12.09 0.12 3.41
C VAL A 276 -12.68 1.51 3.19
N VAL A 277 -13.51 1.63 2.15
CA VAL A 277 -14.14 2.88 1.71
C VAL A 277 -15.64 2.92 1.98
N GLY A 278 -16.18 1.87 2.59
CA GLY A 278 -17.59 1.78 2.85
C GLY A 278 -18.02 0.41 3.34
N TYR A 279 -19.31 0.29 3.58
CA TYR A 279 -19.99 -0.95 3.93
C TYR A 279 -21.46 -0.82 3.58
N GLY A 280 -22.14 -1.97 3.49
CA GLY A 280 -23.57 -1.98 3.28
C GLY A 280 -24.13 -3.39 3.22
N THR A 281 -25.27 -3.54 2.56
CA THR A 281 -25.89 -4.83 2.26
C THR A 281 -26.14 -4.99 0.77
N LYS A 282 -25.81 -6.15 0.20
CA LYS A 282 -26.07 -6.53 -1.20
C LYS A 282 -26.66 -7.93 -1.24
N ASP A 283 -27.83 -8.08 -1.83
CA ASP A 283 -28.54 -9.36 -1.97
C ASP A 283 -28.71 -10.11 -0.64
N GLY A 284 -28.96 -9.37 0.45
CA GLY A 284 -29.11 -9.92 1.81
C GLY A 284 -27.78 -10.17 2.54
N ASN A 285 -26.63 -10.02 1.88
CA ASN A 285 -25.31 -10.21 2.46
C ASN A 285 -24.69 -8.86 2.85
N LYS A 286 -24.23 -8.75 4.09
CA LYS A 286 -23.48 -7.58 4.56
C LYS A 286 -22.07 -7.61 4.00
N TYR A 287 -21.53 -6.44 3.65
CA TYR A 287 -20.19 -6.34 3.08
C TYR A 287 -19.39 -5.15 3.62
N TRP A 288 -18.07 -5.24 3.47
CA TRP A 288 -17.11 -4.12 3.39
C TRP A 288 -16.83 -3.81 1.92
N LYS A 289 -16.95 -2.55 1.50
CA LYS A 289 -16.49 -2.09 0.18
C LYS A 289 -15.04 -1.69 0.31
N VAL A 290 -14.17 -2.40 -0.38
CA VAL A 290 -12.72 -2.29 -0.25
C VAL A 290 -12.12 -1.85 -1.58
N LYS A 291 -11.39 -0.74 -1.58
CA LYS A 291 -10.59 -0.27 -2.71
C LYS A 291 -9.28 -1.05 -2.74
N ASN A 292 -9.00 -1.69 -3.86
CA ASN A 292 -7.75 -2.40 -4.10
C ASN A 292 -6.77 -1.56 -4.94
N SER A 293 -5.55 -2.05 -5.12
CA SER A 293 -4.45 -1.40 -5.84
C SER A 293 -3.97 -2.23 -7.04
N TRP A 294 -4.86 -3.01 -7.65
CA TRP A 294 -4.56 -3.90 -8.78
C TRP A 294 -5.20 -3.46 -10.11
N GLY A 295 -5.51 -2.17 -10.26
CA GLY A 295 -6.14 -1.62 -11.46
C GLY A 295 -7.65 -1.81 -11.51
N GLU A 296 -8.30 -1.08 -12.41
CA GLU A 296 -9.76 -1.05 -12.55
C GLU A 296 -10.34 -2.30 -13.22
N GLU A 297 -9.54 -3.06 -13.97
CA GLU A 297 -10.01 -4.28 -14.64
C GLU A 297 -10.24 -5.44 -13.66
N TRP A 298 -9.51 -5.43 -12.54
CA TRP A 298 -9.66 -6.38 -11.45
C TRP A 298 -10.89 -6.08 -10.60
N GLY A 299 -11.63 -7.12 -10.20
CA GLY A 299 -12.81 -6.94 -9.35
C GLY A 299 -13.92 -6.12 -10.00
N ASP A 300 -14.72 -5.49 -9.13
CA ASP A 300 -15.81 -4.59 -9.54
C ASP A 300 -15.22 -3.19 -9.68
N ALA A 301 -14.67 -2.89 -10.86
CA ALA A 301 -13.98 -1.63 -11.16
C ALA A 301 -12.83 -1.31 -10.17
N GLY A 302 -12.05 -2.31 -9.78
CA GLY A 302 -10.95 -2.18 -8.82
C GLY A 302 -11.34 -2.32 -7.35
N PHE A 303 -12.62 -2.58 -7.06
CA PHE A 303 -13.13 -2.82 -5.71
C PHE A 303 -13.46 -4.29 -5.48
N ILE A 304 -13.49 -4.67 -4.21
CA ILE A 304 -14.04 -5.94 -3.74
C ILE A 304 -15.03 -5.70 -2.61
N TYR A 305 -16.11 -6.48 -2.60
CA TYR A 305 -17.08 -6.51 -1.51
C TYR A 305 -16.76 -7.71 -0.62
N LEU A 306 -16.02 -7.52 0.47
CA LEU A 306 -15.72 -8.62 1.40
C LEU A 306 -16.92 -8.86 2.33
N ALA A 307 -17.26 -10.13 2.59
CA ALA A 307 -18.30 -10.46 3.56
C ALA A 307 -18.01 -9.84 4.94
N ARG A 308 -19.05 -9.34 5.61
CA ARG A 308 -18.96 -8.66 6.91
C ARG A 308 -19.89 -9.33 7.91
N ASP A 309 -19.51 -9.34 9.18
CA ASP A 309 -20.24 -9.96 10.29
C ASP A 309 -20.39 -11.50 10.10
N ILE A 310 -19.32 -12.17 9.64
CA ILE A 310 -19.32 -13.62 9.36
C ILE A 310 -19.18 -14.51 10.62
N GLY A 311 -19.14 -13.89 11.81
CA GLY A 311 -19.00 -14.56 13.11
C GLY A 311 -17.56 -14.83 13.56
N ALA A 312 -16.57 -14.76 12.66
CA ALA A 312 -15.16 -14.75 13.05
C ALA A 312 -14.75 -13.33 13.47
N GLU A 313 -14.20 -13.18 14.68
CA GLU A 313 -13.86 -11.86 15.25
C GLU A 313 -12.82 -11.11 14.38
N GLN A 314 -11.92 -11.85 13.71
CA GLN A 314 -10.93 -11.27 12.79
C GLN A 314 -11.54 -10.67 11.51
N GLY A 315 -12.83 -10.93 11.26
CA GLY A 315 -13.52 -10.60 10.01
C GLY A 315 -13.05 -11.46 8.82
N GLN A 316 -13.73 -11.30 7.69
CA GLN A 316 -13.39 -12.00 6.44
C GLN A 316 -11.94 -11.69 6.03
N CYS A 317 -11.13 -12.75 5.85
CA CYS A 317 -9.71 -12.67 5.49
C CYS A 317 -8.85 -11.82 6.45
N GLY A 318 -9.27 -11.63 7.70
CA GLY A 318 -8.51 -10.87 8.71
C GLY A 318 -8.69 -9.35 8.65
N VAL A 319 -9.68 -8.85 7.91
CA VAL A 319 -9.93 -7.41 7.69
C VAL A 319 -10.01 -6.57 8.98
N ALA A 320 -10.41 -7.17 10.11
CA ALA A 320 -10.54 -6.48 11.40
C ALA A 320 -9.29 -6.59 12.30
N MET A 321 -8.20 -7.24 11.86
CA MET A 321 -7.04 -7.51 12.73
C MET A 321 -6.10 -6.30 12.92
N VAL A 322 -5.80 -5.56 11.84
CA VAL A 322 -4.90 -4.39 11.87
C VAL A 322 -5.47 -3.10 11.24
N PRO A 323 -6.75 -2.75 11.44
CA PRO A 323 -7.32 -1.49 10.93
C PRO A 323 -6.73 -0.25 11.61
N SER A 324 -6.39 0.77 10.85
CA SER A 324 -5.95 2.07 11.37
C SER A 324 -6.32 3.22 10.41
N TYR A 325 -6.41 4.43 10.95
CA TYR A 325 -6.74 5.62 10.17
C TYR A 325 -5.98 6.85 10.65
N PRO A 326 -5.54 7.73 9.73
CA PRO A 326 -4.84 8.96 10.08
C PRO A 326 -5.80 10.10 10.38
N SER A 327 -5.34 11.07 11.16
CA SER A 327 -5.88 12.43 11.20
C SER A 327 -5.05 13.31 10.27
N ALA A 328 -5.63 13.70 9.13
CA ALA A 328 -4.93 14.44 8.09
C ALA A 328 -5.72 15.67 7.58
N SER A 329 -5.00 16.64 7.03
CA SER A 329 -5.55 17.86 6.45
C SER A 329 -4.74 18.32 5.23
N ILE A 330 -5.36 19.10 4.35
CA ILE A 330 -4.67 19.78 3.24
C ILE A 330 -3.87 20.96 3.80
N ILE A 331 -2.61 21.07 3.40
CA ILE A 331 -1.77 22.24 3.68
C ILE A 331 -2.30 23.37 2.78
N SER A 332 -2.98 24.35 3.37
CA SER A 332 -3.51 25.49 2.62
C SER A 332 -2.37 26.43 2.20
N ALA A 333 -2.33 26.79 0.93
CA ALA A 333 -1.46 27.85 0.42
C ALA A 333 -1.85 29.18 1.06
N GLY A 334 -1.22 29.53 2.19
CA GLY A 334 -1.48 30.79 2.89
C GLY A 334 -1.31 30.79 4.41
N ALA A 335 -1.08 29.65 5.06
CA ALA A 335 -0.63 29.69 6.45
C ALA A 335 0.86 30.10 6.46
N PRO A 336 1.25 31.19 7.15
CA PRO A 336 2.66 31.41 7.45
C PRO A 336 3.18 30.15 8.16
N PRO A 337 4.45 29.76 7.98
CA PRO A 337 5.05 28.76 8.86
C PRO A 337 4.75 29.18 10.31
N PRO A 338 4.34 28.26 11.20
CA PRO A 338 4.17 28.60 12.60
C PRO A 338 5.46 29.29 13.05
N ALA A 339 5.31 30.47 13.67
CA ALA A 339 6.44 31.18 14.25
C ALA A 339 7.16 30.16 15.14
N ASP A 340 8.46 30.01 14.88
CA ASP A 340 9.35 29.13 15.60
C ASP A 340 9.08 29.31 17.10
N GLU A 341 8.39 28.34 17.72
CA GLU A 341 8.35 28.29 19.17
C GLU A 341 9.79 28.06 19.57
N THR A 342 10.41 29.10 20.13
CA THR A 342 11.74 29.07 20.68
C THR A 342 11.78 28.00 21.76
N VAL A 343 12.12 26.77 21.38
CA VAL A 343 12.49 25.72 22.30
C VAL A 343 13.88 26.09 22.80
N THR A 344 13.92 26.85 23.89
CA THR A 344 15.12 27.00 24.71
C THR A 344 15.37 25.69 25.47
N THR A 345 15.94 24.70 24.79
CA THR A 345 16.68 23.63 25.47
C THR A 345 18.14 24.04 25.56
N VAL A 346 18.52 24.51 26.74
CA VAL A 346 19.93 24.53 27.17
C VAL A 346 20.37 23.07 27.25
N ILE A 347 21.17 22.61 26.30
CA ILE A 347 21.87 21.33 26.41
C ILE A 347 23.30 21.63 26.87
N ASP A 348 23.57 21.17 28.10
CA ASP A 348 24.88 21.10 28.73
C ASP A 348 25.78 20.20 27.89
N VAL A 349 26.91 20.74 27.41
CA VAL A 349 27.78 20.09 26.44
C VAL A 349 28.74 19.17 27.17
N GLY A 350 28.35 17.91 27.29
CA GLY A 350 29.17 16.84 27.85
C GLY A 350 28.99 15.54 27.09
N SER A 351 29.12 15.54 25.75
CA SER A 351 29.13 14.30 24.97
C SER A 351 29.98 14.47 23.71
N ALA A 352 31.04 13.66 23.61
CA ALA A 352 31.83 13.52 22.40
C ALA A 352 30.97 12.88 21.30
N VAL A 353 31.13 13.35 20.05
CA VAL A 353 30.48 12.77 18.88
C VAL A 353 31.53 11.95 18.11
N GLU A 354 31.25 10.67 17.89
CA GLU A 354 32.01 9.83 16.95
C GLU A 354 31.32 9.85 15.57
N ILE A 355 32.10 10.13 14.53
CA ILE A 355 31.67 10.01 13.14
C ILE A 355 32.44 8.83 12.54
N SER A 356 31.74 7.77 12.17
CA SER A 356 32.32 6.62 11.47
C SER A 356 31.96 6.67 9.98
N GLN A 357 32.97 6.59 9.12
CA GLN A 357 32.79 6.52 7.67
C GLN A 357 32.58 5.05 7.27
N CYS A 358 31.57 4.76 6.44
CA CYS A 358 31.41 3.44 5.83
C CYS A 358 32.14 3.38 4.49
N GLY A 359 33.18 2.55 4.39
CA GLY A 359 33.87 2.21 3.15
C GLY A 359 35.40 2.31 3.26
N ASP A 360 36.02 1.13 3.35
CA ASP A 360 37.45 0.82 3.30
C ASP A 360 38.43 1.45 4.30
N VAL A 361 39.26 0.55 4.83
CA VAL A 361 40.10 0.69 6.02
C VAL A 361 41.41 1.42 5.69
N ALA A 362 41.88 2.19 6.67
CA ALA A 362 43.19 2.85 6.79
C ALA A 362 43.27 4.28 6.21
N THR A 363 42.92 5.28 7.03
CA THR A 363 43.77 6.45 7.31
C THR A 363 43.18 7.30 8.45
N GLU A 364 44.09 7.83 9.28
CA GLU A 364 43.93 8.50 10.58
C GLU A 364 42.58 9.20 10.91
N LEU A 365 41.98 8.78 12.02
CA LEU A 365 41.05 9.59 12.81
C LEU A 365 41.77 10.85 13.29
N VAL A 366 41.52 11.99 12.65
CA VAL A 366 41.97 13.27 13.19
C VAL A 366 41.00 13.67 14.29
N ALA A 367 41.41 13.49 15.55
CA ALA A 367 40.69 14.04 16.70
C ALA A 367 40.78 15.57 16.66
N PHE A 368 39.65 16.24 16.50
CA PHE A 368 39.57 17.69 16.64
C PHE A 368 39.08 18.04 18.05
N SER A 369 39.75 18.99 18.68
CA SER A 369 39.24 19.71 19.84
C SER A 369 38.73 21.08 19.33
N ASN A 370 37.73 21.66 20.00
CA ASN A 370 37.23 23.01 19.68
C ASN A 370 36.74 23.19 18.23
N LEU A 371 35.95 22.23 17.73
CA LEU A 371 35.33 22.33 16.42
C LEU A 371 34.33 23.49 16.41
N SER A 372 34.45 24.40 15.44
CA SER A 372 33.48 25.46 15.19
C SER A 372 33.06 25.47 13.72
N VAL A 373 31.77 25.73 13.49
CA VAL A 373 31.15 25.71 12.17
C VAL A 373 30.74 27.13 11.80
N THR A 374 31.13 27.58 10.60
CA THR A 374 30.80 28.93 10.10
C THR A 374 30.06 28.83 8.76
N PRO A 375 28.90 29.50 8.61
CA PRO A 375 28.19 30.29 9.63
C PRO A 375 27.52 29.40 10.69
N ALA A 376 27.32 29.94 11.91
CA ALA A 376 26.67 29.23 13.03
C ALA A 376 25.25 28.73 12.71
N ASN A 377 24.60 29.36 11.72
CA ASN A 377 23.33 28.94 11.13
C ASN A 377 23.51 28.66 9.63
N PRO A 378 23.93 27.45 9.23
CA PRO A 378 24.15 27.12 7.82
C PRO A 378 22.86 27.13 7.01
N LYS A 379 22.95 27.60 5.76
CA LYS A 379 21.82 27.67 4.83
C LYS A 379 22.03 26.70 3.67
N ARG A 380 20.95 26.05 3.23
CA ARG A 380 20.97 25.09 2.12
C ARG A 380 21.58 25.72 0.86
N GLY A 381 22.53 25.00 0.24
CA GLY A 381 23.22 25.45 -0.99
C GLY A 381 24.26 26.55 -0.78
N LYS A 382 24.66 26.86 0.46
CA LYS A 382 25.77 27.78 0.76
C LYS A 382 26.96 27.02 1.34
N PRO A 383 28.21 27.49 1.09
CA PRO A 383 29.40 26.88 1.66
C PRO A 383 29.36 26.89 3.19
N ILE A 384 29.88 25.83 3.81
CA ILE A 384 30.08 25.70 5.25
C ILE A 384 31.56 25.43 5.50
N HIS A 385 32.14 26.07 6.52
CA HIS A 385 33.53 25.88 6.92
C HIS A 385 33.61 25.23 8.30
N PHE A 386 34.49 24.24 8.42
CA PHE A 386 34.84 23.60 9.69
C PHE A 386 36.21 24.10 10.14
N LEU A 387 36.27 24.66 11.34
CA LEU A 387 37.51 25.04 12.00
C LEU A 387 37.76 24.10 13.17
N GLY A 388 38.86 23.35 13.11
CA GLY A 388 39.37 22.54 14.22
C GLY A 388 40.81 22.92 14.52
N ASN A 389 41.15 23.15 15.79
CA ASN A 389 42.50 23.49 16.26
C ASN A 389 43.17 24.68 15.52
N GLY A 390 42.41 25.69 15.10
CA GLY A 390 42.93 26.90 14.45
C GLY A 390 43.34 26.73 12.97
N VAL A 391 43.08 25.57 12.36
CA VAL A 391 43.33 25.31 10.94
C VAL A 391 42.01 25.28 10.17
N ILE A 392 41.93 26.06 9.09
CA ILE A 392 40.79 26.07 8.17
C ILE A 392 41.04 24.98 7.12
N LYS A 393 40.21 23.92 7.09
CA LYS A 393 40.16 23.00 5.95
C LYS A 393 39.01 23.40 5.03
N SER A 394 39.34 23.89 3.84
CA SER A 394 38.38 24.34 2.82
C SER A 394 38.33 23.45 1.56
N ALA A 395 38.90 22.25 1.58
CA ALA A 395 38.96 21.39 0.40
C ALA A 395 38.54 19.95 0.74
N PHE A 396 37.33 19.59 0.32
CA PHE A 396 37.05 18.26 -0.19
C PHE A 396 36.78 18.44 -1.68
N GLU A 397 37.82 18.41 -2.51
CA GLU A 397 37.64 18.23 -3.94
C GLU A 397 37.26 16.76 -4.18
N SER A 398 36.06 16.57 -4.73
CA SER A 398 35.49 15.31 -5.23
C SER A 398 35.55 14.10 -4.28
N ALA A 399 34.65 14.06 -3.30
CA ALA A 399 33.99 12.82 -2.87
C ALA A 399 32.60 13.17 -2.30
N PRO A 400 31.57 12.32 -2.50
CA PRO A 400 30.21 12.60 -2.05
C PRO A 400 30.14 12.43 -0.53
N LEU A 401 30.32 13.53 0.21
CA LEU A 401 30.11 13.58 1.65
C LEU A 401 28.67 14.01 1.94
N THR A 402 27.87 13.09 2.48
CA THR A 402 26.57 13.40 3.08
C THR A 402 26.79 13.70 4.55
N ILE A 403 26.69 14.96 4.95
CA ILE A 403 26.69 15.34 6.37
C ILE A 403 25.23 15.23 6.85
N ALA A 404 24.94 14.24 7.69
CA ALA A 404 23.73 14.20 8.50
C ALA A 404 23.95 15.12 9.71
N VAL A 405 23.04 16.06 9.94
CA VAL A 405 22.93 16.81 11.20
C VAL A 405 21.75 16.26 11.96
#